data_AF-A0A3D2TFW2-F1
#
_entry.id   AF-A0A3D2TFW2-F1
#
_cell.length_a   1.000
_cell.length_b   1.000
_cell.length_c   1.000
_cell.angle_alpha   90.00
_cell.angle_beta   90.00
_cell.angle_gamma   90.00
#
_symmetry.space_group_name_H-M   'P 1'
#
loop_
_entity.id
_entity.type
_entity.pdbx_description
1 polymer ?
#
loop_
_entity_poly.entity_id
_entity_poly.type
_entity_poly.pdbx_seq_one_letter_code
_entity_poly.pdbx_strand_id
1 'polypeptide(L)'
;MLCVHTQGDSGFFYAHRATTSALGKDRLMKTTAMVTLITLLCGSLGFVNLERVNMKRVVLSVVFMLFLFPFKGFAAPLSIIDSIPTQFNQNAGGIAWDGSTFWTQLGNQLYQYNLNGDVLGSISTPNGGGFTIGGFTTDGVSFFGLGYPHSQACCQGKLTLYQMDFSGNLLFSGQTEFSSVKGITWDGTYLRALSGNTIYTLDTNGNTINSVSTSMPHGGYGLAYDGQSFITNDLDWDRILRIDAQDGTILDWIYMNTRPSYLAAVFYGVPDFYLASQNVGGSAGVVDLVQIDWDAEVPE
;
A
#
# COMPACT_ATOMS: atom_id res chain seq x y z
N MET A 1 -28.97 10.49 16.97
CA MET A 1 -29.95 11.06 17.91
C MET A 1 -29.53 10.59 19.30
N LEU A 2 -29.14 11.50 20.18
CA LEU A 2 -28.65 11.19 21.52
C LEU A 2 -29.54 11.92 22.53
N CYS A 3 -30.24 11.18 23.40
CA CYS A 3 -31.00 11.75 24.51
C CYS A 3 -30.17 11.53 25.78
N VAL A 4 -29.91 12.60 26.54
CA VAL A 4 -29.12 12.55 27.78
C VAL A 4 -30.01 13.04 28.93
N HIS A 5 -30.14 12.21 29.97
CA HIS A 5 -30.81 12.56 31.22
C HIS A 5 -29.74 12.94 32.27
N THR A 6 -29.90 14.07 32.93
CA THR A 6 -28.90 14.65 33.84
C THR A 6 -29.31 14.53 35.31
N GLN A 7 -28.37 14.14 36.17
CA GLN A 7 -28.38 14.50 37.59
C GLN A 7 -26.93 14.51 38.14
N GLY A 8 -26.37 15.68 38.48
CA GLY A 8 -25.09 15.85 39.20
C GLY A 8 -24.12 16.89 38.59
N ASP A 9 -23.73 17.89 39.39
CA ASP A 9 -23.07 19.16 38.97
C ASP A 9 -21.55 19.13 38.73
N SER A 10 -20.95 17.99 38.36
CA SER A 10 -19.52 17.98 37.97
C SER A 10 -19.14 16.78 37.11
N GLY A 11 -19.72 16.71 35.91
CA GLY A 11 -19.24 15.82 34.85
C GLY A 11 -18.40 16.58 33.82
N PHE A 12 -17.13 16.21 33.64
CA PHE A 12 -16.40 16.53 32.42
C PHE A 12 -16.94 15.62 31.30
N PHE A 13 -17.52 16.21 30.26
CA PHE A 13 -17.97 15.47 29.09
C PHE A 13 -16.94 15.58 27.97
N TYR A 14 -16.43 14.44 27.50
CA TYR A 14 -15.74 14.33 26.22
C TYR A 14 -16.70 13.69 25.21
N ALA A 15 -17.26 14.50 24.32
CA ALA A 15 -18.04 14.00 23.20
C ALA A 15 -17.13 13.83 21.99
N HIS A 16 -16.74 12.59 21.67
CA HIS A 16 -16.09 12.31 20.39
C HIS A 16 -17.14 12.07 19.30
N ARG A 17 -16.95 12.75 18.16
CA ARG A 17 -17.69 12.47 16.93
C ARG A 17 -17.35 11.06 16.47
N ALA A 18 -18.35 10.21 16.25
CA ALA A 18 -18.13 8.85 15.75
C ALA A 18 -17.37 8.91 14.41
N THR A 19 -16.16 8.35 14.37
CA THR A 19 -15.39 8.21 13.13
C THR A 19 -15.67 6.83 12.55
N THR A 20 -16.05 6.74 11.27
CA THR A 20 -16.22 5.46 10.57
C THR A 20 -14.92 4.91 9.99
N SER A 21 -13.86 5.73 9.89
CA SER A 21 -12.57 5.30 9.36
C SER A 21 -11.80 4.43 10.37
N ALA A 22 -11.07 3.43 9.86
CA ALA A 22 -10.22 2.55 10.66
C ALA A 22 -9.13 3.35 11.41
N LEU A 23 -8.57 4.38 10.78
CA LEU A 23 -7.62 5.32 11.39
C LEU A 23 -8.24 6.06 12.59
N GLY A 24 -9.50 6.50 12.46
CA GLY A 24 -10.22 7.16 13.54
C GLY A 24 -10.50 6.21 14.71
N LYS A 25 -10.82 4.94 14.43
CA LYS A 25 -11.02 3.90 15.46
C LYS A 25 -9.73 3.55 16.20
N ASP A 26 -8.60 3.38 15.52
CA ASP A 26 -7.32 3.06 16.16
C ASP A 26 -6.83 4.23 17.03
N ARG A 27 -6.92 5.46 16.52
CA ARG A 27 -6.64 6.69 17.31
C ARG A 27 -7.58 6.82 18.50
N LEU A 28 -8.87 6.57 18.33
CA LEU A 28 -9.85 6.61 19.42
C LEU A 28 -9.56 5.53 20.46
N MET A 29 -9.23 4.30 20.06
CA MET A 29 -8.90 3.20 20.99
C MET A 29 -7.63 3.50 21.78
N LYS A 30 -6.56 3.98 21.15
CA LYS A 30 -5.31 4.33 21.84
C LYS A 30 -5.48 5.52 22.79
N THR A 31 -6.22 6.55 22.36
CA THR A 31 -6.56 7.70 23.23
C THR A 31 -7.43 7.26 24.40
N THR A 32 -8.43 6.40 24.14
CA THR A 32 -9.30 5.85 25.18
C THR A 32 -8.52 4.97 26.15
N ALA A 33 -7.60 4.14 25.67
CA ALA A 33 -6.73 3.33 26.52
C ALA A 33 -5.82 4.21 27.39
N MET A 34 -5.25 5.29 26.84
CA MET A 34 -4.43 6.23 27.60
C MET A 34 -5.25 6.99 28.66
N VAL A 35 -6.43 7.51 28.29
CA VAL A 35 -7.35 8.17 29.23
C VAL A 35 -7.84 7.19 30.30
N THR A 36 -8.13 5.94 29.92
CA THR A 36 -8.56 4.88 30.86
C THR A 36 -7.42 4.50 31.79
N LEU A 37 -6.18 4.42 31.31
CA LEU A 37 -5.00 4.18 32.14
C LEU A 37 -4.78 5.33 33.12
N ILE A 38 -4.88 6.58 32.68
CA ILE A 38 -4.83 7.77 33.54
C ILE A 38 -5.95 7.72 34.58
N THR A 39 -7.18 7.40 34.16
CA THR A 39 -8.35 7.32 35.03
C THR A 39 -8.24 6.17 36.03
N LEU A 40 -7.68 5.01 35.63
CA LEU A 40 -7.42 3.89 36.53
C LEU A 40 -6.31 4.21 37.52
N LEU A 41 -5.23 4.86 37.07
CA LEU A 41 -4.16 5.34 37.96
C LEU A 41 -4.68 6.38 38.96
N CYS A 42 -5.57 7.27 38.54
CA CYS A 42 -6.24 8.22 39.41
C CYS A 42 -7.31 7.57 40.30
N GLY A 43 -7.99 6.52 39.83
CA GLY A 43 -9.11 5.85 40.51
C GLY A 43 -8.69 4.76 41.50
N SER A 44 -7.58 4.06 41.26
CA SER A 44 -6.99 3.11 42.22
C SER A 44 -6.37 3.81 43.43
N LEU A 45 -6.15 5.12 43.33
CA LEU A 45 -5.86 6.03 44.44
C LEU A 45 -7.19 6.52 45.06
N GLY A 46 -8.09 5.60 45.41
CA GLY A 46 -9.48 5.93 45.74
C GLY A 46 -9.61 7.05 46.78
N PHE A 47 -10.12 8.22 46.38
CA PHE A 47 -10.37 9.41 47.23
C PHE A 47 -9.47 9.54 48.47
N VAL A 48 -8.17 9.28 48.32
CA VAL A 48 -7.21 9.55 49.38
C VAL A 48 -6.91 11.04 49.27
N ASN A 49 -7.21 11.78 50.34
CA ASN A 49 -6.89 13.20 50.53
C ASN A 49 -5.69 13.63 49.68
N LEU A 50 -5.97 14.33 48.57
CA LEU A 50 -4.97 14.79 47.59
C LEU A 50 -3.91 15.71 48.20
N GLU A 51 -4.14 16.22 49.42
CA GLU A 51 -3.15 17.00 50.19
C GLU A 51 -1.90 16.20 50.60
N ARG A 52 -1.91 14.86 50.56
CA ARG A 52 -0.73 14.03 50.94
C ARG A 52 -0.09 13.25 49.80
N VAL A 53 -0.67 13.27 48.59
CA VAL A 53 -0.02 12.65 47.45
C VAL A 53 1.11 13.58 47.02
N ASN A 54 2.37 13.12 47.21
CA ASN A 54 3.53 13.87 46.76
C ASN A 54 3.51 13.93 45.23
N MET A 55 2.89 14.98 44.70
CA MET A 55 2.64 15.18 43.28
C MET A 55 3.93 15.10 42.45
N LYS A 56 5.08 15.44 43.07
CA LYS A 56 6.41 15.25 42.47
C LYS A 56 6.71 13.79 42.13
N ARG A 57 6.32 12.83 42.97
CA ARG A 57 6.54 11.39 42.71
C ARG A 57 5.66 10.86 41.59
N VAL A 58 4.40 11.28 41.51
CA VAL A 58 3.49 10.85 40.44
C VAL A 58 3.94 11.42 39.09
N VAL A 59 4.27 12.72 39.05
CA VAL A 59 4.82 13.37 37.85
C VAL A 59 6.12 12.69 37.43
N LEU A 60 7.02 12.41 38.37
CA LEU A 60 8.28 11.72 38.07
C LEU A 60 8.07 10.30 37.52
N SER A 61 7.11 9.54 38.05
CA SER A 61 6.79 8.20 37.54
C SER A 61 6.19 8.22 36.13
N VAL A 62 5.30 9.18 35.83
CA VAL A 62 4.74 9.34 34.48
C VAL A 62 5.82 9.76 33.49
N VAL A 63 6.64 10.75 33.85
CA VAL A 63 7.78 11.19 33.03
C VAL A 63 8.74 10.02 32.81
N PHE A 64 9.08 9.25 33.85
CA PHE A 64 9.95 8.09 33.74
C PHE A 64 9.35 6.98 32.85
N MET A 65 8.04 6.73 32.93
CA MET A 65 7.39 5.81 31.98
C MET A 65 7.45 6.32 30.54
N LEU A 66 7.29 7.61 30.29
CA LEU A 66 7.42 8.18 28.94
C LEU A 66 8.86 8.04 28.40
N PHE A 67 9.88 8.01 29.27
CA PHE A 67 11.28 7.78 28.87
C PHE A 67 11.66 6.30 28.75
N LEU A 68 11.05 5.41 29.54
CA LEU A 68 11.34 3.97 29.49
C LEU A 68 10.61 3.25 28.36
N PHE A 69 9.48 3.79 27.92
CA PHE A 69 8.74 3.29 26.77
C PHE A 69 8.83 4.35 25.67
N PRO A 70 9.91 4.36 24.86
CA PRO A 70 9.91 5.17 23.67
C PRO A 70 8.70 4.72 22.85
N PHE A 71 7.68 5.57 22.80
CA PHE A 71 6.60 5.40 21.84
C PHE A 71 7.30 5.41 20.49
N LYS A 72 7.40 4.26 19.83
CA LYS A 72 7.72 4.25 18.40
C LYS A 72 6.70 5.20 17.79
N GLY A 73 7.20 6.32 17.27
CA GLY A 73 6.41 7.48 16.90
C GLY A 73 5.23 7.07 16.03
N PHE A 74 4.15 7.85 16.10
CA PHE A 74 3.09 7.73 15.12
C PHE A 74 3.73 7.76 13.73
N ALA A 75 3.43 6.77 12.88
CA ALA A 75 3.84 6.80 11.48
C ALA A 75 3.46 8.18 10.92
N ALA A 76 4.43 8.85 10.30
CA ALA A 76 4.21 10.14 9.68
C ALA A 76 2.99 10.03 8.75
N PRO A 77 2.06 10.99 8.77
CA PRO A 77 1.01 11.00 7.76
C PRO A 77 1.67 11.06 6.38
N LEU A 78 1.19 10.23 5.45
CA LEU A 78 1.61 10.27 4.05
C LEU A 78 1.53 11.71 3.54
N SER A 79 2.67 12.31 3.20
CA SER A 79 2.71 13.58 2.47
C SER A 79 2.75 13.27 0.98
N ILE A 80 1.70 13.70 0.27
CA ILE A 80 1.74 13.72 -1.19
C ILE A 80 2.68 14.85 -1.59
N ILE A 81 3.84 14.51 -2.14
CA ILE A 81 4.83 15.51 -2.59
C ILE A 81 4.43 16.08 -3.96
N ASP A 82 3.92 15.23 -4.85
CA ASP A 82 3.42 15.61 -6.16
C ASP A 82 2.24 14.73 -6.59
N SER A 83 1.47 15.18 -7.58
CA SER A 83 0.38 14.46 -8.21
C SER A 83 0.40 14.70 -9.71
N ILE A 84 0.61 13.64 -10.48
CA ILE A 84 0.66 13.72 -11.94
C ILE A 84 -0.70 13.29 -12.49
N PRO A 85 -1.51 14.18 -13.08
CA PRO A 85 -2.81 13.80 -13.59
C PRO A 85 -2.68 12.97 -14.87
N THR A 86 -3.40 11.84 -14.93
CA THR A 86 -3.54 11.08 -16.18
C THR A 86 -4.78 11.49 -16.96
N GLN A 87 -4.66 11.55 -18.28
CA GLN A 87 -5.76 11.95 -19.19
C GLN A 87 -6.87 10.89 -19.40
N PHE A 88 -6.86 9.76 -18.70
CA PHE A 88 -7.72 8.61 -19.02
C PHE A 88 -8.67 8.22 -17.90
N ASN A 89 -9.98 8.19 -18.20
CA ASN A 89 -11.01 7.78 -17.24
C ASN A 89 -11.22 6.26 -17.11
N GLN A 90 -10.16 5.46 -17.25
CA GLN A 90 -10.25 3.99 -17.23
C GLN A 90 -9.40 3.38 -16.11
N ASN A 91 -9.71 2.14 -15.73
CA ASN A 91 -8.94 1.39 -14.74
C ASN A 91 -7.54 1.10 -15.31
N ALA A 92 -6.51 1.67 -14.67
CA ALA A 92 -5.13 1.28 -14.93
C ALA A 92 -4.90 -0.15 -14.42
N GLY A 93 -4.37 -1.03 -15.29
CA GLY A 93 -4.11 -2.43 -14.95
C GLY A 93 -2.78 -2.66 -14.21
N GLY A 94 -1.88 -1.68 -14.24
CA GLY A 94 -0.56 -1.72 -13.61
C GLY A 94 0.28 -0.50 -14.01
N ILE A 95 1.42 -0.31 -13.33
CA ILE A 95 2.44 0.67 -13.71
C ILE A 95 3.80 -0.01 -13.76
N ALA A 96 4.66 0.42 -14.67
CA ALA A 96 6.07 0.08 -14.69
C ALA A 96 6.89 1.32 -15.04
N TRP A 97 8.18 1.28 -14.74
CA TRP A 97 9.12 2.35 -15.06
C TRP A 97 10.32 1.74 -15.76
N ASP A 98 10.68 2.32 -16.90
CA ASP A 98 11.76 1.81 -17.75
C ASP A 98 13.12 2.44 -17.45
N GLY A 99 13.23 3.27 -16.41
CA GLY A 99 14.41 4.07 -16.11
C GLY A 99 14.27 5.54 -16.52
N SER A 100 13.28 5.89 -17.36
CA SER A 100 13.10 7.24 -17.91
C SER A 100 11.66 7.73 -17.97
N THR A 101 10.70 6.82 -18.15
CA THR A 101 9.27 7.11 -18.34
C THR A 101 8.41 6.07 -17.64
N PHE A 102 7.21 6.47 -17.24
CA PHE A 102 6.23 5.54 -16.68
C PHE A 102 5.42 4.93 -17.81
N TRP A 103 5.09 3.67 -17.63
CA TRP A 103 4.18 2.94 -18.49
C TRP A 103 2.96 2.56 -17.68
N THR A 104 1.76 2.77 -18.23
CA THR A 104 0.53 2.25 -17.62
C THR A 104 -0.29 1.47 -18.63
N GLN A 105 -0.97 0.43 -18.17
CA GLN A 105 -1.86 -0.33 -19.02
C GLN A 105 -3.27 0.23 -18.95
N LEU A 106 -3.84 0.55 -20.10
CA LEU A 106 -5.24 0.96 -20.25
C LEU A 106 -5.89 0.12 -21.35
N GLY A 107 -6.77 -0.79 -20.94
CA GLY A 107 -7.35 -1.78 -21.85
C GLY A 107 -6.27 -2.69 -22.46
N ASN A 108 -6.17 -2.65 -23.78
CA ASN A 108 -5.24 -3.45 -24.58
C ASN A 108 -3.98 -2.68 -25.02
N GLN A 109 -3.70 -1.53 -24.42
CA GLN A 109 -2.53 -0.72 -24.72
C GLN A 109 -1.71 -0.42 -23.47
N LEU A 110 -0.39 -0.34 -23.65
CA LEU A 110 0.52 0.29 -22.71
C LEU A 110 0.78 1.72 -23.21
N TYR A 111 0.52 2.70 -22.36
CA TYR A 111 0.79 4.11 -22.64
C TYR A 111 2.05 4.54 -21.90
N GLN A 112 2.90 5.28 -22.59
CA GLN A 112 4.13 5.85 -22.05
C GLN A 112 3.88 7.30 -21.62
N TYR A 113 4.35 7.67 -20.43
CA TYR A 113 4.20 9.00 -19.85
C TYR A 113 5.54 9.55 -19.39
N ASN A 114 5.74 10.85 -19.59
CA ASN A 114 6.82 11.56 -18.89
C ASN A 114 6.41 11.87 -17.43
N LEU A 115 7.34 12.46 -16.67
CA LEU A 115 7.10 12.88 -15.28
C LEU A 115 6.08 14.04 -15.14
N ASN A 116 5.67 14.68 -16.22
CA ASN A 116 4.62 15.71 -16.20
C ASN A 116 3.23 15.12 -16.48
N GLY A 117 3.13 13.82 -16.80
CA GLY A 117 1.88 13.16 -17.17
C GLY A 117 1.51 13.27 -18.65
N ASP A 118 2.38 13.84 -19.48
CA ASP A 118 2.16 13.90 -20.93
C ASP A 118 2.35 12.50 -21.51
N VAL A 119 1.43 12.09 -22.40
CA VAL A 119 1.58 10.84 -23.15
C VAL A 119 2.59 11.02 -24.28
N LEU A 120 3.63 10.20 -24.24
CA LEU A 120 4.69 10.16 -25.26
C LEU A 120 4.38 9.20 -26.40
N GLY A 121 3.62 8.14 -26.11
CA GLY A 121 3.25 7.12 -27.09
C GLY A 121 2.44 5.99 -26.47
N SER A 122 2.07 5.02 -27.30
CA SER A 122 1.45 3.78 -26.84
C SER A 122 1.83 2.60 -27.73
N ILE A 123 1.77 1.41 -27.15
CA ILE A 123 1.96 0.13 -27.83
C ILE A 123 0.82 -0.83 -27.48
N SER A 124 0.48 -1.72 -28.40
CA SER A 124 -0.57 -2.72 -28.15
C SER A 124 0.00 -3.87 -27.32
N THR A 125 -0.75 -4.29 -26.30
CA THR A 125 -0.46 -5.52 -25.55
C THR A 125 -0.72 -6.76 -26.42
N PRO A 126 -0.01 -7.88 -26.17
CA PRO A 126 -0.22 -9.12 -26.91
C PRO A 126 -1.67 -9.59 -26.86
N ASN A 127 -2.14 -10.16 -27.96
CA ASN A 127 -3.46 -10.80 -28.11
C ASN A 127 -4.67 -9.87 -27.87
N GLY A 128 -4.50 -8.55 -27.92
CA GLY A 128 -5.61 -7.58 -27.86
C GLY A 128 -6.39 -7.56 -26.54
N GLY A 129 -5.97 -8.36 -25.55
CA GLY A 129 -6.67 -8.60 -24.30
C GLY A 129 -5.94 -8.09 -23.05
N GLY A 130 -4.77 -7.46 -23.18
CA GLY A 130 -4.06 -6.87 -22.04
C GLY A 130 -3.39 -7.87 -21.09
N PHE A 131 -2.45 -7.37 -20.27
CA PHE A 131 -1.99 -8.05 -19.05
C PHE A 131 -3.07 -7.90 -17.96
N THR A 132 -4.23 -8.51 -18.18
CA THR A 132 -5.47 -8.02 -17.56
C THR A 132 -5.61 -8.24 -16.06
N ILE A 133 -4.76 -9.06 -15.41
CA ILE A 133 -5.06 -9.53 -14.05
C ILE A 133 -3.89 -9.40 -13.06
N GLY A 134 -2.62 -9.47 -13.49
CA GLY A 134 -1.47 -9.48 -12.59
C GLY A 134 -0.61 -8.21 -12.56
N GLY A 135 -1.00 -7.17 -13.29
CA GLY A 135 -0.11 -6.06 -13.61
C GLY A 135 1.00 -6.45 -14.59
N PHE A 136 1.96 -5.56 -14.76
CA PHE A 136 3.14 -5.78 -15.58
C PHE A 136 4.34 -5.04 -14.96
N THR A 137 5.54 -5.42 -15.39
CA THR A 137 6.81 -4.84 -14.94
C THR A 137 7.77 -4.79 -16.13
N THR A 138 8.97 -4.25 -15.92
CA THR A 138 10.04 -4.23 -16.91
C THR A 138 11.39 -4.50 -16.25
N ASP A 139 12.27 -5.17 -16.97
CA ASP A 139 13.69 -5.32 -16.63
C ASP A 139 14.57 -4.22 -17.25
N GLY A 140 13.96 -3.21 -17.88
CA GLY A 140 14.63 -2.17 -18.65
C GLY A 140 14.91 -2.53 -20.11
N VAL A 141 14.64 -3.76 -20.54
CA VAL A 141 14.83 -4.24 -21.93
C VAL A 141 13.52 -4.72 -22.54
N SER A 142 12.67 -5.37 -21.75
CA SER A 142 11.38 -5.95 -22.13
C SER A 142 10.32 -5.62 -21.08
N PHE A 143 9.05 -5.72 -21.46
CA PHE A 143 7.95 -5.82 -20.53
C PHE A 143 7.65 -7.28 -20.22
N PHE A 144 7.31 -7.53 -18.97
CA PHE A 144 6.76 -8.80 -18.50
C PHE A 144 5.40 -8.55 -17.89
N GLY A 145 4.44 -9.42 -18.18
CA GLY A 145 3.17 -9.38 -17.47
C GLY A 145 2.42 -10.68 -17.55
N LEU A 146 1.44 -10.80 -16.65
CA LEU A 146 0.65 -12.01 -16.47
C LEU A 146 -0.80 -11.75 -16.85
N GLY A 147 -1.33 -12.59 -17.73
CA GLY A 147 -2.69 -12.47 -18.23
C GLY A 147 -3.29 -13.82 -18.58
N TYR A 148 -4.61 -13.86 -18.74
CA TYR A 148 -5.27 -15.04 -19.28
C TYR A 148 -5.03 -15.13 -20.79
N PRO A 149 -4.96 -16.35 -21.36
CA PRO A 149 -5.05 -16.51 -22.81
C PRO A 149 -6.36 -15.90 -23.33
N HIS A 150 -6.31 -15.15 -24.43
CA HIS A 150 -7.47 -14.47 -25.04
C HIS A 150 -8.67 -15.41 -25.30
N SER A 151 -8.43 -16.71 -25.46
CA SER A 151 -9.48 -17.71 -25.70
C SER A 151 -10.20 -18.20 -24.45
N GLN A 152 -9.82 -17.76 -23.24
CA GLN A 152 -10.43 -18.21 -21.98
C GLN A 152 -11.21 -17.06 -21.34
N ALA A 153 -12.45 -17.34 -20.93
CA ALA A 153 -13.22 -16.42 -20.10
C ALA A 153 -12.39 -16.05 -18.87
N CYS A 154 -12.42 -14.77 -18.47
CA CYS A 154 -11.68 -14.30 -17.31
C CYS A 154 -11.96 -15.22 -16.10
N CYS A 155 -10.90 -15.48 -15.33
CA CYS A 155 -10.95 -16.25 -14.09
C CYS A 155 -11.01 -17.80 -14.22
N GLN A 156 -10.76 -18.37 -15.41
CA GLN A 156 -10.66 -19.83 -15.57
C GLN A 156 -9.32 -20.23 -16.19
N GLY A 157 -8.48 -20.91 -15.41
CA GLY A 157 -7.25 -21.53 -15.90
C GLY A 157 -5.97 -20.94 -15.31
N LYS A 158 -4.85 -21.35 -15.90
CA LYS A 158 -3.52 -20.88 -15.55
C LYS A 158 -3.20 -19.60 -16.33
N LEU A 159 -2.56 -18.64 -15.65
CA LEU A 159 -2.05 -17.42 -16.25
C LEU A 159 -0.90 -17.74 -17.19
N THR A 160 -0.80 -16.94 -18.25
CA THR A 160 0.32 -16.95 -19.20
C THR A 160 1.22 -15.77 -18.87
N LEU A 161 2.52 -16.05 -18.74
CA LEU A 161 3.56 -15.04 -18.73
C LEU A 161 3.81 -14.62 -20.18
N TYR A 162 3.77 -13.32 -20.43
CA TYR A 162 4.14 -12.73 -21.71
C TYR A 162 5.37 -11.85 -21.52
N GLN A 163 6.32 -11.95 -22.44
CA GLN A 163 7.43 -11.04 -22.58
C GLN A 163 7.35 -10.34 -23.93
N MET A 164 7.47 -9.02 -23.95
CA MET A 164 7.44 -8.22 -25.17
C MET A 164 8.48 -7.12 -25.15
N ASP A 165 8.93 -6.67 -26.32
CA ASP A 165 9.80 -5.50 -26.42
C ASP A 165 9.02 -4.18 -26.33
N PHE A 166 9.74 -3.06 -26.27
CA PHE A 166 9.17 -1.70 -26.24
C PHE A 166 8.51 -1.27 -27.54
N SER A 167 8.60 -2.05 -28.62
CA SER A 167 7.85 -1.84 -29.86
C SER A 167 6.53 -2.62 -29.89
N GLY A 168 6.23 -3.43 -28.86
CA GLY A 168 5.04 -4.26 -28.81
C GLY A 168 5.20 -5.65 -29.43
N ASN A 169 6.42 -6.05 -29.84
CA ASN A 169 6.64 -7.38 -30.40
C ASN A 169 6.69 -8.42 -29.28
N LEU A 170 5.93 -9.50 -29.43
CA LEU A 170 5.95 -10.62 -28.50
C LEU A 170 7.27 -11.41 -28.67
N LEU A 171 8.05 -11.50 -27.59
CA LEU A 171 9.32 -12.24 -27.54
C LEU A 171 9.12 -13.65 -26.99
N PHE A 172 8.26 -13.80 -25.98
CA PHE A 172 7.99 -15.08 -25.34
C PHE A 172 6.56 -15.12 -24.78
N SER A 173 5.97 -16.30 -24.74
CA SER A 173 4.77 -16.59 -23.95
C SER A 173 4.79 -18.02 -23.40
N GLY A 174 4.51 -18.18 -22.11
CA GLY A 174 4.51 -19.50 -21.44
C GLY A 174 3.45 -19.59 -20.36
N GLN A 175 2.84 -20.78 -20.20
CA GLN A 175 1.89 -21.01 -19.11
C GLN A 175 2.63 -21.09 -17.77
N THR A 176 2.13 -20.35 -16.79
CA THR A 176 2.59 -20.42 -15.39
C THR A 176 1.80 -21.46 -14.60
N GLU A 177 2.18 -21.72 -13.36
CA GLU A 177 1.36 -22.53 -12.45
C GLU A 177 0.23 -21.76 -11.76
N PHE A 178 0.22 -20.42 -11.86
CA PHE A 178 -0.69 -19.55 -11.12
C PHE A 178 -2.05 -19.46 -11.81
N SER A 179 -3.13 -19.47 -11.02
CA SER A 179 -4.48 -19.12 -11.47
C SER A 179 -4.88 -17.70 -11.08
N SER A 180 -4.11 -17.03 -10.24
CA SER A 180 -4.38 -15.66 -9.78
C SER A 180 -3.08 -15.02 -9.32
N VAL A 181 -2.77 -13.85 -9.85
CA VAL A 181 -1.66 -13.01 -9.41
C VAL A 181 -2.22 -11.60 -9.25
N LYS A 182 -1.77 -10.90 -8.21
CA LYS A 182 -2.26 -9.57 -7.82
C LYS A 182 -1.25 -8.45 -8.10
N GLY A 183 0.01 -8.82 -8.36
CA GLY A 183 1.08 -7.91 -8.71
C GLY A 183 2.30 -8.66 -9.20
N ILE A 184 3.08 -8.03 -10.06
CA ILE A 184 4.38 -8.53 -10.55
C ILE A 184 5.40 -7.39 -10.55
N THR A 185 6.63 -7.68 -10.15
CA THR A 185 7.77 -6.75 -10.23
C THR A 185 9.03 -7.46 -10.68
N TRP A 186 9.99 -6.72 -11.21
CA TRP A 186 11.35 -7.16 -11.44
C TRP A 186 12.22 -6.80 -10.23
N ASP A 187 13.10 -7.72 -9.81
CA ASP A 187 14.02 -7.48 -8.68
C ASP A 187 15.47 -7.16 -9.11
N GLY A 188 15.72 -7.06 -10.43
CA GLY A 188 17.04 -6.94 -11.02
C GLY A 188 17.58 -8.23 -11.63
N THR A 189 17.06 -9.40 -11.23
CA THR A 189 17.51 -10.73 -11.68
C THR A 189 16.36 -11.69 -12.01
N TYR A 190 15.26 -11.63 -11.27
CA TYR A 190 14.11 -12.52 -11.35
C TYR A 190 12.81 -11.73 -11.33
N LEU A 191 11.76 -12.36 -11.84
CA LEU A 191 10.39 -11.86 -11.67
C LEU A 191 9.89 -12.24 -10.28
N ARG A 192 9.14 -11.34 -9.67
CA ARG A 192 8.47 -11.56 -8.38
C ARG A 192 6.98 -11.39 -8.58
N ALA A 193 6.20 -12.40 -8.21
CA ALA A 193 4.75 -12.42 -8.41
C ALA A 193 4.03 -12.64 -7.09
N LEU A 194 3.08 -11.76 -6.77
CA LEU A 194 2.24 -11.90 -5.59
C LEU A 194 0.99 -12.71 -5.90
N SER A 195 0.85 -13.89 -5.30
CA SER A 195 -0.34 -14.74 -5.39
C SER A 195 -0.84 -15.10 -3.99
N GLY A 196 -2.01 -14.56 -3.63
CA GLY A 196 -2.54 -14.66 -2.27
C GLY A 196 -1.64 -13.89 -1.28
N ASN A 197 -1.15 -14.59 -0.25
CA ASN A 197 -0.20 -14.05 0.72
C ASN A 197 1.24 -14.49 0.44
N THR A 198 1.54 -15.05 -0.73
CA THR A 198 2.88 -15.56 -1.04
C THR A 198 3.47 -14.82 -2.22
N ILE A 199 4.73 -14.41 -2.07
CA ILE A 199 5.52 -13.81 -3.14
C ILE A 199 6.39 -14.91 -3.73
N TYR A 200 6.15 -15.21 -5.01
CA TYR A 200 6.86 -16.22 -5.77
C TYR A 200 7.99 -15.60 -6.57
N THR A 201 9.09 -16.31 -6.67
CA THR A 201 10.27 -15.96 -7.47
C THR A 201 10.22 -16.79 -8.74
N LEU A 202 10.20 -16.14 -9.89
CA LEU A 202 10.10 -16.80 -11.18
C LEU A 202 11.33 -16.51 -12.03
N ASP A 203 11.74 -17.49 -12.83
CA ASP A 203 12.60 -17.21 -13.98
C ASP A 203 11.81 -16.45 -15.07
N THR A 204 12.52 -15.99 -16.11
CA THR A 204 11.90 -15.28 -17.24
C THR A 204 11.04 -16.18 -18.14
N ASN A 205 11.05 -17.50 -17.91
CA ASN A 205 10.16 -18.44 -18.59
C ASN A 205 8.87 -18.72 -17.79
N GLY A 206 8.75 -18.14 -16.58
CA GLY A 206 7.59 -18.29 -15.70
C GLY A 206 7.64 -19.51 -14.78
N ASN A 207 8.80 -20.16 -14.64
CA ASN A 207 8.99 -21.27 -13.71
C ASN A 207 9.27 -20.73 -12.30
N THR A 208 8.61 -21.29 -11.29
CA THR A 208 8.87 -20.95 -9.89
C THR A 208 10.20 -21.52 -9.42
N ILE A 209 11.07 -20.64 -8.92
CA ILE A 209 12.37 -20.97 -8.33
C ILE A 209 12.27 -21.07 -6.80
N ASN A 210 11.55 -20.13 -6.18
CA ASN A 210 11.42 -20.01 -4.73
C ASN A 210 10.13 -19.27 -4.36
N SER A 211 9.72 -19.31 -3.11
CA SER A 211 8.60 -18.50 -2.59
C SER A 211 8.80 -18.10 -1.14
N VAL A 212 8.18 -16.98 -0.77
CA VAL A 212 8.17 -16.44 0.59
C VAL A 212 6.73 -16.14 0.98
N SER A 213 6.26 -16.78 2.05
CA SER A 213 4.94 -16.49 2.62
C SER A 213 5.02 -15.21 3.46
N THR A 214 4.08 -14.31 3.23
CA THR A 214 3.99 -13.04 3.93
C THR A 214 2.98 -13.12 5.07
N SER A 215 3.18 -12.28 6.08
CA SER A 215 2.25 -12.15 7.22
C SER A 215 1.04 -11.26 6.92
N MET A 216 0.73 -11.03 5.63
CA MET A 216 -0.38 -10.16 5.22
C MET A 216 -1.74 -10.75 5.64
N PRO A 217 -2.61 -9.97 6.28
CA PRO A 217 -3.87 -10.49 6.77
C PRO A 217 -4.91 -10.73 5.65
N HIS A 218 -4.90 -9.94 4.57
CA HIS A 218 -5.96 -9.94 3.54
C HIS A 218 -5.47 -10.09 2.09
N GLY A 219 -4.20 -10.44 1.90
CA GLY A 219 -3.56 -10.40 0.58
C GLY A 219 -3.24 -8.98 0.14
N GLY A 220 -2.27 -8.87 -0.76
CA GLY A 220 -1.86 -7.61 -1.34
C GLY A 220 -2.39 -7.42 -2.76
N TYR A 221 -2.38 -6.17 -3.22
CA TYR A 221 -2.51 -5.81 -4.63
C TYR A 221 -1.33 -4.96 -5.05
N GLY A 222 -0.97 -5.06 -6.34
CA GLY A 222 0.30 -4.54 -6.82
C GLY A 222 1.50 -5.24 -6.16
N LEU A 223 2.68 -5.05 -6.73
CA LEU A 223 3.92 -5.44 -6.09
C LEU A 223 5.01 -4.55 -6.65
N ALA A 224 5.84 -3.98 -5.78
CA ALA A 224 7.08 -3.31 -6.15
C ALA A 224 8.24 -3.93 -5.38
N TYR A 225 9.44 -3.67 -5.87
CA TYR A 225 10.66 -3.98 -5.18
C TYR A 225 11.58 -2.77 -5.17
N ASP A 226 12.13 -2.43 -4.01
CA ASP A 226 13.01 -1.27 -3.83
C ASP A 226 14.51 -1.63 -3.80
N GLY A 227 14.84 -2.89 -4.05
CA GLY A 227 16.19 -3.43 -3.92
C GLY A 227 16.45 -4.16 -2.60
N GLN A 228 15.56 -4.03 -1.60
CA GLN A 228 15.69 -4.68 -0.29
C GLN A 228 14.38 -5.31 0.20
N SER A 229 13.26 -4.63 0.00
CA SER A 229 11.93 -4.95 0.49
C SER A 229 10.91 -4.97 -0.65
N PHE A 230 9.82 -5.69 -0.42
CA PHE A 230 8.63 -5.63 -1.25
C PHE A 230 7.68 -4.56 -0.73
N ILE A 231 7.11 -3.77 -1.65
CA ILE A 231 6.04 -2.84 -1.32
C ILE A 231 4.75 -3.32 -1.99
N THR A 232 3.68 -3.39 -1.21
CA THR A 232 2.36 -3.81 -1.67
C THR A 232 1.29 -3.05 -0.89
N ASN A 233 0.07 -2.97 -1.41
CA ASN A 233 -1.04 -2.42 -0.63
C ASN A 233 -1.88 -3.50 0.03
N ASP A 234 -2.40 -3.21 1.22
CA ASP A 234 -3.45 -3.96 1.90
C ASP A 234 -4.77 -3.20 1.70
N LEU A 235 -5.62 -3.70 0.80
CA LEU A 235 -6.87 -3.03 0.44
C LEU A 235 -7.87 -2.99 1.59
N ASP A 236 -7.87 -3.98 2.48
CA ASP A 236 -8.89 -4.05 3.54
C ASP A 236 -8.60 -3.03 4.64
N TRP A 237 -7.32 -2.71 4.84
CA TRP A 237 -6.84 -1.81 5.89
C TRP A 237 -6.40 -0.43 5.42
N ASP A 238 -6.50 -0.15 4.12
CA ASP A 238 -6.10 1.13 3.53
C ASP A 238 -4.64 1.45 3.86
N ARG A 239 -3.75 0.46 3.70
CA ARG A 239 -2.32 0.60 4.02
C ARG A 239 -1.43 0.25 2.84
N ILE A 240 -0.26 0.85 2.82
CA ILE A 240 0.89 0.40 2.04
C ILE A 240 1.81 -0.32 3.02
N LEU A 241 2.16 -1.54 2.71
CA LEU A 241 3.01 -2.41 3.52
C LEU A 241 4.40 -2.47 2.88
N ARG A 242 5.43 -2.40 3.72
CA ARG A 242 6.80 -2.77 3.35
C ARG A 242 7.12 -4.10 4.01
N ILE A 243 7.57 -5.04 3.20
CA ILE A 243 7.72 -6.44 3.55
C ILE A 243 9.16 -6.85 3.29
N ASP A 244 9.80 -7.48 4.28
CA ASP A 244 11.15 -8.02 4.13
C ASP A 244 11.17 -9.07 3.00
N ALA A 245 12.08 -8.89 2.03
CA ALA A 245 12.12 -9.75 0.86
C ALA A 245 12.71 -11.14 1.13
N GLN A 246 13.41 -11.34 2.25
CA GLN A 246 14.03 -12.60 2.63
C GLN A 246 13.03 -13.53 3.31
N ASP A 247 12.23 -13.00 4.25
CA ASP A 247 11.37 -13.81 5.12
C ASP A 247 9.88 -13.45 5.10
N GLY A 248 9.48 -12.38 4.41
CA GLY A 248 8.08 -12.00 4.26
C GLY A 248 7.46 -11.34 5.48
N THR A 249 8.28 -10.96 6.47
CA THR A 249 7.82 -10.20 7.63
C THR A 249 7.40 -8.79 7.21
N ILE A 250 6.33 -8.27 7.82
CA ILE A 250 5.92 -6.87 7.61
C ILE A 250 6.85 -6.01 8.47
N LEU A 251 7.65 -5.17 7.81
CA LEU A 251 8.60 -4.27 8.48
C LEU A 251 7.86 -3.07 9.07
N ASP A 252 6.98 -2.47 8.28
CA ASP A 252 6.16 -1.32 8.64
C ASP A 252 5.06 -1.05 7.59
N TRP A 253 4.27 -0.01 7.83
CA TRP A 253 3.18 0.38 6.95
C TRP A 253 2.84 1.86 7.05
N ILE A 254 2.26 2.39 5.97
CA ILE A 254 1.73 3.75 5.90
C ILE A 254 0.22 3.69 5.70
N TYR A 255 -0.53 4.48 6.47
CA TYR A 255 -1.97 4.62 6.25
C TYR A 255 -2.26 5.54 5.08
N MET A 256 -3.15 5.09 4.21
CA MET A 256 -3.72 5.92 3.16
C MET A 256 -4.97 6.62 3.69
N ASN A 257 -5.06 7.93 3.47
CA ASN A 257 -6.22 8.71 3.90
C ASN A 257 -7.46 8.50 3.02
N THR A 258 -7.30 7.82 1.89
CA THR A 258 -8.35 7.46 0.94
C THR A 258 -8.33 5.96 0.74
N ARG A 259 -9.50 5.30 0.70
CA ARG A 259 -9.60 3.92 0.22
C ARG A 259 -9.33 3.93 -1.28
N PRO A 260 -8.15 3.55 -1.78
CA PRO A 260 -7.99 3.41 -3.21
C PRO A 260 -8.91 2.27 -3.62
N SER A 261 -9.79 2.52 -4.59
CA SER A 261 -10.72 1.48 -5.05
C SER A 261 -9.93 0.30 -5.62
N TYR A 262 -8.79 0.63 -6.24
CA TYR A 262 -7.75 -0.26 -6.73
C TYR A 262 -6.44 0.55 -6.75
N LEU A 263 -5.47 0.19 -5.90
CA LEU A 263 -4.09 0.58 -6.15
C LEU A 263 -3.56 -0.39 -7.21
N ALA A 264 -3.21 0.14 -8.37
CA ALA A 264 -2.84 -0.68 -9.51
C ALA A 264 -1.38 -1.15 -9.42
N ALA A 265 -0.50 -0.33 -8.85
CA ALA A 265 0.89 -0.68 -8.65
C ALA A 265 1.62 0.33 -7.77
N VAL A 266 2.68 -0.17 -7.15
CA VAL A 266 3.75 0.63 -6.55
C VAL A 266 4.96 0.43 -7.46
N PHE A 267 5.80 1.44 -7.64
CA PHE A 267 7.11 1.29 -8.29
C PHE A 267 8.16 2.13 -7.57
N TYR A 268 9.42 1.67 -7.60
CA TYR A 268 10.57 2.34 -6.99
C TYR A 268 11.50 2.94 -8.06
N GLY A 269 11.40 4.24 -8.30
CA GLY A 269 12.30 4.99 -9.16
C GLY A 269 13.24 5.80 -8.31
N VAL A 270 14.47 5.32 -8.09
CA VAL A 270 15.46 5.91 -7.17
C VAL A 270 15.44 7.45 -7.23
N PRO A 271 15.18 8.16 -6.11
CA PRO A 271 15.04 7.67 -4.73
C PRO A 271 13.59 7.34 -4.28
N ASP A 272 12.62 7.44 -5.17
CA ASP A 272 11.22 7.69 -4.83
C ASP A 272 10.27 6.53 -5.15
N PHE A 273 9.23 6.39 -4.34
CA PHE A 273 8.13 5.48 -4.62
C PHE A 273 6.98 6.20 -5.28
N TYR A 274 6.48 5.66 -6.39
CA TYR A 274 5.27 6.15 -7.04
C TYR A 274 4.14 5.17 -6.84
N LEU A 275 3.00 5.68 -6.38
CA LEU A 275 1.76 4.93 -6.31
C LEU A 275 0.89 5.28 -7.50
N ALA A 276 0.29 4.29 -8.16
CA ALA A 276 -0.79 4.52 -9.10
C ALA A 276 -2.13 4.19 -8.42
N SER A 277 -2.75 5.21 -7.82
CA SER A 277 -4.04 5.04 -7.14
C SER A 277 -5.20 5.39 -8.06
N GLN A 278 -6.20 4.53 -8.13
CA GLN A 278 -7.51 4.90 -8.66
C GLN A 278 -8.36 5.53 -7.55
N ASN A 279 -8.65 6.83 -7.68
CA ASN A 279 -9.41 7.71 -6.77
C ASN A 279 -8.68 8.23 -5.53
N VAL A 280 -7.93 9.35 -5.67
CA VAL A 280 -7.65 10.24 -4.52
C VAL A 280 -8.68 11.38 -4.39
N GLY A 281 -9.60 11.55 -5.35
CA GLY A 281 -10.52 12.72 -5.38
C GLY A 281 -11.99 12.48 -5.77
N GLY A 282 -12.47 11.22 -5.83
CA GLY A 282 -13.88 10.92 -6.17
C GLY A 282 -14.28 11.16 -7.63
N SER A 283 -13.34 11.61 -8.48
CA SER A 283 -13.48 11.71 -9.92
C SER A 283 -12.86 10.47 -10.54
N ALA A 284 -13.67 9.56 -11.08
CA ALA A 284 -13.18 8.36 -11.73
C ALA A 284 -12.23 8.73 -12.89
N GLY A 285 -10.94 8.37 -12.80
CA GLY A 285 -10.01 8.53 -13.91
C GLY A 285 -8.66 9.20 -13.64
N VAL A 286 -8.44 9.77 -12.47
CA VAL A 286 -7.12 10.32 -12.15
C VAL A 286 -6.29 9.20 -11.53
N VAL A 287 -5.23 8.78 -12.22
CA VAL A 287 -4.12 8.08 -11.58
C VAL A 287 -3.22 9.16 -11.02
N ASP A 288 -3.26 9.35 -9.70
CA ASP A 288 -2.32 10.25 -9.04
C ASP A 288 -1.04 9.48 -8.78
N LEU A 289 0.06 9.90 -9.40
CA LEU A 289 1.40 9.44 -9.02
C LEU A 289 1.82 10.13 -7.74
N VAL A 290 1.72 9.42 -6.62
CA VAL A 290 2.11 9.94 -5.31
C VAL A 290 3.53 9.50 -4.99
N GLN A 291 4.43 10.48 -4.83
CA GLN A 291 5.76 10.28 -4.28
C GLN A 291 5.67 10.10 -2.76
N ILE A 292 6.22 8.99 -2.24
CA ILE A 292 6.30 8.69 -0.82
C ILE A 292 7.74 8.77 -0.34
N ASP A 293 7.99 9.60 0.67
CA ASP A 293 9.19 9.50 1.49
C ASP A 293 8.88 8.64 2.72
N TRP A 294 9.46 7.45 2.76
CA TRP A 294 9.25 6.49 3.86
C TRP A 294 9.96 6.94 5.14
N ASP A 295 11.06 7.67 5.00
CA ASP A 295 11.94 8.08 6.09
C ASP A 295 11.76 9.55 6.47
N ALA A 296 10.79 10.26 5.87
CA ALA A 296 10.47 11.64 6.21
C ALA A 296 10.26 11.79 7.71
N GLU A 297 11.19 12.50 8.37
CA GLU A 297 11.02 12.91 9.75
C GLU A 297 9.76 13.79 9.85
N VAL A 298 8.89 13.47 10.81
CA VAL A 298 7.75 14.34 11.11
C VAL A 298 8.32 15.68 11.57
N PRO A 299 8.01 16.81 10.89
CA PRO A 299 8.47 18.11 11.35
C PRO A 299 8.01 18.34 12.79
N GLU A 300 8.94 18.71 13.68
CA GLU A 300 8.67 19.03 15.10
C GLU A 300 7.63 20.16 15.27
#